data_AF-A0A0F9GFZ3-F1
#
_entry.id   AF-A0A0F9GFZ3-F1
#
_cell.length_a   1.000
_cell.length_b   1.000
_cell.length_c   1.000
_cell.angle_alpha   90.00
_cell.angle_beta   90.00
_cell.angle_gamma   90.00
#
_symmetry.space_group_name_H-M   'P 1'
#
loop_
_entity.id
_entity.type
_entity.pdbx_description
1 polymer ?
#
loop_
_entity_poly.entity_id
_entity_poly.type
_entity_poly.pdbx_seq_one_letter_code
_entity_poly.pdbx_strand_id
1 'polypeptide(L)'
;NNAIITDCWIDVITAPATDGQGTAAIALGFVSATDIQTSANYNGAPYSTEGLADLAGPEPGTESGYIKLAAAVGLLMTIATGGLTAGRFFVSVDYVVTD
;
A
#
# COMPACT_ATOMS: atom_id res chain seq x y z
N ASN A 1 -16.14 -14.47 -2.43
CA ASN A 1 -15.21 -15.59 -2.25
C ASN A 1 -14.18 -15.20 -1.22
N ASN A 2 -13.75 -16.14 -0.39
CA ASN A 2 -12.68 -15.91 0.56
C ASN A 2 -11.38 -15.69 -0.24
N ALA A 3 -10.57 -14.73 0.18
CA ALA A 3 -9.30 -14.43 -0.49
C ALA A 3 -8.20 -14.26 0.55
N ILE A 4 -7.00 -14.72 0.20
CA ILE A 4 -5.80 -14.56 0.99
C ILE A 4 -4.88 -13.61 0.23
N ILE A 5 -4.58 -12.46 0.82
CA ILE A 5 -3.60 -11.52 0.26
C ILE A 5 -2.21 -12.09 0.52
N THR A 6 -1.43 -12.21 -0.56
CA THR A 6 -0.13 -12.86 -0.55
C THR A 6 1.02 -11.94 -0.84
N ASP A 7 0.76 -10.75 -1.40
CA ASP A 7 1.79 -9.75 -1.67
C ASP A 7 1.21 -8.37 -2.03
N CYS A 8 2.02 -7.31 -1.92
CA CYS A 8 1.68 -5.97 -2.41
C CYS A 8 2.90 -5.12 -2.80
N TRP A 9 2.85 -4.55 -4.00
CA TRP A 9 3.91 -3.73 -4.58
C TRP A 9 3.40 -2.35 -4.97
N ILE A 10 4.24 -1.33 -4.82
CA ILE A 10 4.02 0.01 -5.40
C ILE A 10 5.08 0.29 -6.45
N ASP A 11 4.66 0.48 -7.70
CA ASP A 11 5.52 1.02 -8.76
C ASP A 11 5.36 2.54 -8.83
N VAL A 12 6.39 3.25 -8.39
CA VAL A 12 6.44 4.71 -8.42
C VAL A 12 6.93 5.17 -9.78
N ILE A 13 6.01 5.61 -10.63
CA ILE A 13 6.35 6.11 -11.97
C ILE A 13 6.88 7.55 -11.91
N THR A 14 6.37 8.34 -10.96
CA THR A 14 6.84 9.70 -10.70
C THR A 14 6.73 9.95 -9.21
N ALA A 15 7.85 10.33 -8.59
CA ALA A 15 7.91 10.54 -7.15
C ALA A 15 6.86 11.58 -6.70
N PRO A 16 6.20 11.35 -5.55
CA PRO A 16 5.24 12.29 -5.03
C PRO A 16 5.90 13.62 -4.67
N ALA A 17 5.31 14.71 -5.14
CA ALA A 17 5.70 16.07 -4.77
C ALA A 17 4.62 16.67 -3.86
N THR A 18 5.05 17.39 -2.83
CA THR A 18 4.15 18.10 -1.92
C THR A 18 4.14 19.60 -2.22
N ASP A 19 3.07 20.27 -1.81
CA ASP A 19 2.97 21.73 -1.74
C ASP A 19 3.75 22.35 -0.56
N GLY A 20 4.53 21.53 0.16
CA GLY A 20 5.28 21.93 1.35
C GLY A 20 4.42 22.07 2.62
N GLN A 21 3.11 21.84 2.54
CA GLN A 21 2.21 21.93 3.69
C GLN A 21 2.03 20.54 4.30
N GLY A 22 2.49 20.39 5.54
CA GLY A 22 2.33 19.15 6.30
C GLY A 22 3.17 17.98 5.76
N THR A 23 2.85 16.80 6.25
CA THR A 23 3.54 15.55 5.93
C THR A 23 2.59 14.68 5.13
N ALA A 24 2.87 14.49 3.84
CA ALA A 24 2.14 13.51 3.05
C ALA A 24 2.44 12.10 3.57
N ALA A 25 1.43 11.25 3.68
CA ALA A 25 1.59 9.86 4.05
C ALA A 25 0.69 8.98 3.18
N ILE A 26 1.13 7.77 2.87
CA ILE A 26 0.36 6.78 2.12
C ILE A 26 0.07 5.60 3.04
N ALA A 27 -1.17 5.13 3.02
CA ALA A 27 -1.58 3.87 3.62
C ALA A 27 -2.33 3.03 2.58
N LEU A 28 -2.09 1.73 2.59
CA LEU A 28 -2.82 0.74 1.78
C LEU A 28 -3.47 -0.27 2.73
N GLY A 29 -4.73 -0.61 2.49
CA GLY A 29 -5.45 -1.56 3.33
C GLY A 29 -6.73 -2.08 2.67
N PHE A 30 -7.45 -2.95 3.39
CA PHE A 30 -8.71 -3.53 2.92
C PHE A 30 -9.85 -3.34 3.92
N VAL A 31 -9.68 -3.87 5.13
CA VAL A 31 -10.68 -3.82 6.22
C VAL A 31 -10.31 -2.73 7.21
N SER A 32 -9.02 -2.65 7.54
CA SER A 32 -8.43 -1.62 8.37
C SER A 32 -7.23 -0.99 7.67
N ALA A 33 -6.91 0.25 8.05
CA ALA A 33 -5.75 0.97 7.52
C ALA A 33 -4.39 0.38 7.96
N THR A 34 -4.40 -0.75 8.68
CA THR A 34 -3.19 -1.46 9.14
C THR A 34 -2.94 -2.77 8.40
N ASP A 35 -3.83 -3.17 7.49
CA ASP A 35 -3.78 -4.53 6.93
C ASP A 35 -2.61 -4.76 5.98
N ILE A 36 -2.26 -3.81 5.09
CA ILE A 36 -1.09 -3.94 4.18
C ILE A 36 0.04 -3.00 4.59
N GLN A 37 -0.30 -1.72 4.72
CA GLN A 37 0.68 -0.71 5.05
C GLN A 37 0.04 0.35 5.91
N THR A 38 0.56 0.50 7.12
CA THR A 38 0.20 1.62 7.98
C THR A 38 0.59 2.94 7.32
N SER A 39 -0.17 3.99 7.65
CA SER A 39 0.12 5.34 7.17
C SER A 39 1.54 5.75 7.55
N ALA A 40 2.45 5.73 6.57
CA ALA A 40 3.83 6.16 6.74
C ALA A 40 4.06 7.45 5.97
N ASN A 41 4.77 8.39 6.60
CA ASN A 41 5.30 9.57 5.93
C ASN A 41 6.00 9.11 4.65
N TYR A 42 5.65 9.69 3.51
CA TYR A 42 6.27 9.30 2.25
C TYR A 42 7.77 9.60 2.27
N ASN A 43 8.24 10.62 3.00
CA ASN A 43 9.65 10.96 3.05
C ASN A 43 10.45 9.86 3.77
N GLY A 44 11.42 9.27 3.05
CA GLY A 44 12.21 8.14 3.54
C GLY A 44 11.51 6.78 3.47
N ALA A 45 10.29 6.72 2.92
CA ALA A 45 9.61 5.46 2.66
C ALA A 45 10.16 4.78 1.39
N PRO A 46 9.97 3.46 1.23
CA PRO A 46 10.37 2.74 0.02
C PRO A 46 9.80 3.34 -1.28
N TYR A 47 8.57 3.87 -1.23
CA TYR A 47 7.86 4.50 -2.36
C TYR A 47 8.09 6.02 -2.47
N SER A 48 9.17 6.54 -1.86
CA SER A 48 9.53 7.96 -1.89
C SER A 48 10.27 8.38 -3.16
N THR A 49 10.81 7.40 -3.89
CA THR A 49 11.58 7.58 -5.13
C THR A 49 10.95 6.78 -6.26
N GLU A 50 11.30 7.12 -7.49
CA GLU A 50 10.88 6.34 -8.67
C GLU A 50 11.40 4.89 -8.60
N GLY A 51 10.57 3.96 -9.11
CA GLY A 51 10.85 2.53 -9.16
C GLY A 51 9.85 1.66 -8.40
N LEU A 52 10.02 0.34 -8.54
CA LEU A 52 9.22 -0.66 -7.87
C LEU A 52 9.70 -0.84 -6.43
N ALA A 53 8.81 -0.59 -5.48
CA ALA A 53 9.01 -0.81 -4.07
C ALA A 53 8.14 -1.95 -3.58
N ASP A 54 8.78 -2.91 -2.93
CA ASP A 54 8.10 -3.88 -2.08
C ASP A 54 7.60 -3.18 -0.82
N LEU A 55 6.36 -3.45 -0.43
CA LEU A 55 5.83 -2.94 0.81
C LEU A 55 6.03 -3.95 1.93
N ALA A 56 5.86 -3.51 3.17
CA ALA A 56 5.80 -4.42 4.32
C ALA A 56 4.50 -5.24 4.35
N GLY A 57 4.02 -5.67 3.17
CA GLY A 57 2.90 -6.57 3.01
C GLY A 57 3.25 -8.00 3.44
N PRO A 58 2.27 -8.90 3.41
CA PRO A 58 2.51 -10.32 3.62
C PRO A 58 3.43 -10.84 2.51
N GLU A 59 4.54 -11.49 2.82
CA GLU A 59 5.40 -12.15 1.82
C GLU A 59 5.17 -13.68 1.79
N PRO A 60 5.23 -14.32 0.61
CA PRO A 60 5.17 -15.77 0.50
C PRO A 60 6.37 -16.47 1.16
N GLY A 61 6.12 -17.34 2.14
CA GLY A 61 7.14 -18.22 2.74
C GLY A 61 7.67 -17.80 4.11
N THR A 62 7.22 -16.67 4.66
CA THR A 62 7.49 -16.27 6.04
C THR A 62 6.16 -16.29 6.80
N GLU A 63 5.84 -17.42 7.44
CA GLU A 63 4.51 -17.68 7.99
C GLU A 63 4.19 -16.83 9.24
N SER A 64 3.60 -15.66 9.01
CA SER A 64 2.70 -14.98 9.96
C SER A 64 1.90 -13.81 9.34
N GLY A 65 2.18 -13.39 8.11
CA GLY A 65 1.69 -12.11 7.58
C GLY A 65 0.40 -12.14 6.77
N TYR A 66 -0.07 -13.28 6.26
CA TYR A 66 -1.17 -13.29 5.27
C TYR A 66 -2.49 -12.74 5.80
N ILE A 67 -3.12 -11.86 5.03
CA ILE A 67 -4.41 -11.27 5.38
C ILE A 67 -5.51 -12.12 4.75
N LYS A 68 -6.37 -12.72 5.59
CA LYS A 68 -7.54 -13.49 5.14
C LYS A 68 -8.77 -12.60 5.12
N LEU A 69 -9.36 -12.43 3.96
CA LEU A 69 -10.59 -11.67 3.77
C LEU A 69 -11.80 -12.62 3.92
N ALA A 70 -12.67 -12.31 4.89
CA ALA A 70 -13.88 -13.09 5.17
C ALA A 70 -15.13 -12.58 4.42
N ALA A 71 -15.01 -11.49 3.67
CA ALA A 71 -16.09 -10.87 2.90
C ALA A 71 -15.51 -10.13 1.69
N ALA A 72 -16.37 -9.77 0.73
CA ALA A 72 -15.99 -8.92 -0.38
C ALA A 72 -15.65 -7.51 0.12
N VAL A 73 -14.38 -7.12 -0.03
CA VAL A 73 -13.86 -5.81 0.35
C VAL A 73 -13.02 -5.23 -0.78
N GLY A 74 -12.96 -3.90 -0.86
CA GLY A 74 -12.13 -3.19 -1.83
C GLY A 74 -10.75 -2.88 -1.27
N LEU A 75 -9.80 -2.62 -2.16
CA LEU A 75 -8.53 -1.98 -1.81
C LEU A 75 -8.79 -0.51 -1.46
N LEU A 76 -8.31 -0.07 -0.31
CA LEU A 76 -8.35 1.32 0.15
C LEU A 76 -6.94 1.92 0.10
N MET A 77 -6.80 3.03 -0.62
CA MET A 77 -5.62 3.88 -0.56
C MET A 77 -5.97 5.18 0.16
N THR A 78 -5.22 5.49 1.22
CA THR A 78 -5.34 6.75 1.96
C THR A 78 -4.11 7.60 1.74
N ILE A 79 -4.31 8.89 1.47
CA ILE A 79 -3.25 9.89 1.38
C ILE A 79 -3.52 10.94 2.46
N ALA A 80 -2.67 11.04 3.47
CA ALA A 80 -2.89 11.91 4.63
C ALA A 80 -1.95 13.13 4.67
N THR A 81 -2.53 14.29 5.05
CA THR A 81 -1.89 15.50 5.63
C THR A 81 -0.79 16.25 4.88
N GLY A 82 -0.82 16.27 3.55
CA GLY A 82 -0.19 17.33 2.76
C GLY A 82 -0.74 17.36 1.35
N GLY A 83 -0.82 18.54 0.73
CA GLY A 83 -1.29 18.64 -0.64
C GLY A 83 -0.27 18.00 -1.58
N LEU A 84 -0.66 16.91 -2.25
CA LEU A 84 0.14 16.38 -3.35
C LEU A 84 -0.06 17.26 -4.59
N THR A 85 1.04 17.74 -5.16
CA THR A 85 1.02 18.56 -6.38
C THR A 85 1.37 17.75 -7.62
N ALA A 86 2.08 16.63 -7.44
CA ALA A 86 2.39 15.66 -8.48
C ALA A 86 2.64 14.28 -7.86
N GLY A 87 2.61 13.26 -8.70
CA GLY A 87 2.90 11.87 -8.33
C GLY A 87 2.07 10.91 -9.16
N ARG A 88 2.65 9.76 -9.50
CA ARG A 88 1.95 8.70 -10.21
C ARG A 88 2.47 7.35 -9.77
N PHE A 89 1.54 6.45 -9.46
CA PHE A 89 1.82 5.12 -8.93
C PHE A 89 0.95 4.07 -9.60
N PHE A 90 1.48 2.86 -9.69
CA PHE A 90 0.66 1.66 -9.80
C PHE A 90 0.76 0.87 -8.50
N VAL A 91 -0.38 0.38 -8.04
CA VAL A 91 -0.47 -0.51 -6.89
C VAL A 91 -0.87 -1.88 -7.41
N SER A 92 -0.06 -2.89 -7.10
CA SER A 92 -0.35 -4.28 -7.40
C SER A 92 -0.57 -5.04 -6.10
N VAL A 93 -1.60 -5.87 -6.07
CA VAL A 93 -1.94 -6.73 -4.93
C VAL A 93 -2.11 -8.13 -5.48
N ASP A 94 -1.35 -9.06 -4.93
CA ASP A 94 -1.48 -10.47 -5.25
C ASP A 94 -2.36 -11.17 -4.22
N TYR A 95 -3.25 -12.03 -4.70
CA TYR A 95 -4.16 -12.77 -3.85
C TYR A 95 -4.46 -14.17 -4.40
N VAL A 96 -4.75 -15.08 -3.48
CA VAL A 96 -5.25 -16.42 -3.79
C VAL A 96 -6.71 -16.49 -3.39
N VAL A 97 -7.57 -16.86 -4.35
CA VAL A 97 -8.97 -17.18 -4.07
C VAL A 97 -9.04 -18.55 -3.42
N THR A 98 -9.77 -18.65 -2.31
CA THR A 98 -10.07 -19.91 -1.64
C THR A 98 -11.57 -20.16 -1.68
N ASP A 99 -11.96 -21.38 -2.02
CA ASP A 99 -13.35 -21.84 -2.00
C ASP A 99 -13.96 -21.86 -0.59
#